data_AF-A9B2L8-F1
#
_entry.id   AF-A9B2L8-F1
#
_cell.length_a   1.000
_cell.length_b   1.000
_cell.length_c   1.000
_cell.angle_alpha   90.00
_cell.angle_beta   90.00
_cell.angle_gamma   90.00
#
_symmetry.space_group_name_H-M   'P 1'
#
loop_
_entity.id
_entity.type
_entity.pdbx_description
1 polymer ?
#
loop_
_entity_poly.entity_id
_entity_poly.type
_entity_poly.pdbx_seq_one_letter_code
_entity_poly.pdbx_strand_id
1 'polypeptide(L)'
;MAAPIDRAQILEALRTADTTISCYLDLESGSVISIDDTAADADTEAKRNEIMEGYGERFRYISGGQTGADDAAVQTWLDGEGL
;
A
#
# COMPACT_ATOMS: atom_id res chain seq x y z
N MET A 1 -10.51 -11.16 -13.17
CA MET A 1 -9.45 -11.94 -12.51
C MET A 1 -8.62 -10.91 -11.75
N ALA A 2 -8.53 -10.99 -10.42
CA ALA A 2 -7.66 -10.10 -9.66
C ALA A 2 -6.22 -10.28 -10.17
N ALA A 3 -5.49 -9.18 -10.36
CA ALA A 3 -4.10 -9.24 -10.74
C ALA A 3 -3.28 -9.92 -9.62
N PRO A 4 -2.19 -10.64 -9.95
CA PRO A 4 -1.32 -11.22 -8.94
C PRO A 4 -0.72 -10.12 -8.07
N ILE A 5 -0.86 -10.27 -6.75
CA ILE A 5 -0.35 -9.31 -5.77
C ILE A 5 1.18 -9.35 -5.76
N ASP A 6 1.81 -8.18 -5.90
CA ASP A 6 3.24 -7.98 -5.82
C ASP A 6 3.71 -7.93 -4.36
N ARG A 7 4.05 -9.11 -3.85
CA ARG A 7 4.57 -9.29 -2.48
C ARG A 7 5.85 -8.51 -2.21
N ALA A 8 6.68 -8.27 -3.23
CA ALA A 8 7.92 -7.52 -3.05
C ALA A 8 7.62 -6.05 -2.77
N GLN A 9 6.67 -5.46 -3.50
CA GLN A 9 6.23 -4.09 -3.24
C GLN A 9 5.55 -3.94 -1.87
N ILE A 10 4.76 -4.94 -1.43
CA ILE A 10 4.19 -4.94 -0.08
C ILE A 10 5.31 -4.98 0.97
N LEU A 11 6.31 -5.84 0.77
CA LEU A 11 7.45 -5.93 1.67
C LEU A 11 8.19 -4.60 1.80
N GLU A 12 8.44 -3.92 0.68
CA GLU A 12 9.06 -2.59 0.67
C GLU A 12 8.20 -1.57 1.44
N ALA A 13 6.90 -1.56 1.19
CA ALA A 13 5.96 -0.68 1.89
C ALA A 13 5.87 -0.93 3.40
N LEU A 14 5.87 -2.20 3.84
CA LEU A 14 5.93 -2.55 5.27
C LEU A 14 7.23 -2.05 5.91
N ARG A 15 8.34 -2.07 5.17
CA ARG A 15 9.65 -1.58 5.64
C ARG A 15 9.78 -0.07 5.65
N THR A 16 8.97 0.65 4.88
CA THR A 16 8.97 2.12 4.83
C THR A 16 8.79 2.69 6.23
N ALA A 17 9.82 3.35 6.74
CA ALA A 17 9.81 4.01 8.05
C ALA A 17 9.45 5.50 7.96
N ASP A 18 9.38 6.05 6.74
CA ASP A 18 9.00 7.44 6.48
C ASP A 18 7.52 7.65 6.77
N THR A 19 7.23 8.37 7.86
CA THR A 19 5.85 8.69 8.28
C THR A 19 5.16 9.70 7.36
N THR A 20 5.89 10.31 6.43
CA THR A 20 5.35 11.20 5.40
C THR A 20 4.85 10.43 4.19
N ILE A 21 5.14 9.12 4.09
CA ILE A 21 4.73 8.29 2.96
C ILE A 21 3.64 7.33 3.42
N SER A 22 2.49 7.39 2.76
CA SER A 22 1.40 6.42 2.94
C SER A 22 1.42 5.42 1.79
N CYS A 23 1.42 4.13 2.11
CA CYS A 23 1.44 3.05 1.13
C CYS A 23 0.09 2.32 1.10
N TYR A 24 -0.39 2.01 -0.11
CA TYR A 24 -1.67 1.33 -0.34
C TYR A 24 -1.53 0.26 -1.42
N LEU A 25 -2.01 -0.95 -1.17
CA LEU A 25 -2.13 -2.00 -2.17
C LEU A 25 -3.37 -1.75 -3.03
N ASP A 26 -3.20 -1.65 -4.34
CA ASP A 26 -4.28 -1.71 -5.32
C ASP A 26 -4.63 -3.17 -5.63
N LEU A 27 -5.82 -3.62 -5.23
CA LEU A 27 -6.29 -5.00 -5.46
C LEU A 27 -6.65 -5.26 -6.92
N GLU A 28 -6.89 -4.22 -7.71
CA GLU A 28 -7.17 -4.36 -9.14
C GLU A 28 -5.89 -4.70 -9.92
N SER A 29 -4.81 -3.94 -9.70
CA SER A 29 -3.53 -4.10 -10.38
C SER A 29 -2.53 -5.00 -9.64
N GLY A 30 -2.76 -5.28 -8.36
CA GLY A 30 -1.85 -6.03 -7.50
C GLY A 30 -0.57 -5.28 -7.14
N SER A 31 -0.51 -3.96 -7.33
CA SER A 31 0.68 -3.13 -7.10
C SER A 31 0.52 -2.20 -5.91
N VAL A 32 1.62 -1.73 -5.32
CA VAL A 32 1.57 -0.78 -4.21
C VAL A 32 1.74 0.64 -4.72
N ILE A 33 0.83 1.51 -4.31
CA ILE A 33 0.88 2.94 -4.56
C ILE A 33 1.41 3.61 -3.29
N SER A 34 2.42 4.45 -3.46
CA SER A 34 2.92 5.34 -2.40
C SER A 34 2.47 6.77 -2.68
N ILE A 35 2.02 7.45 -1.63
CA ILE A 35 1.64 8.85 -1.65
C ILE A 35 2.50 9.56 -0.63
N ASP A 36 3.18 10.62 -1.07
CA ASP A 36 3.84 11.55 -0.16
C ASP A 36 2.78 12.53 0.39
N ASP A 37 2.55 12.49 1.69
CA ASP A 37 1.51 13.26 2.35
C ASP A 37 1.83 14.77 2.41
N THR A 38 3.11 15.11 2.22
CA THR A 38 3.62 16.49 2.23
C THR A 38 3.65 17.10 0.83
N ALA A 39 3.58 16.28 -0.21
CA ALA A 39 3.51 16.71 -1.58
C ALA A 39 2.13 17.29 -1.91
N ALA A 40 2.13 18.50 -2.47
CA ALA A 40 0.92 19.25 -2.84
C ALA A 40 0.84 19.45 -4.36
N ASP A 41 1.38 18.51 -5.13
CA ASP A 41 1.22 18.47 -6.57
C ASP A 41 -0.09 17.78 -6.97
N ALA A 42 -0.62 18.22 -8.12
CA ALA A 42 -1.91 17.76 -8.62
C ALA A 42 -1.97 16.25 -8.88
N ASP A 43 -0.83 15.60 -9.16
CA ASP A 43 -0.75 14.16 -9.39
C ASP A 43 -0.95 13.38 -8.08
N THR A 44 -0.27 13.82 -7.01
CA THR A 44 -0.42 13.25 -5.66
C THR A 44 -1.83 13.47 -5.13
N GLU A 45 -2.42 14.66 -5.32
CA GLU A 45 -3.81 14.93 -4.92
C GLU A 45 -4.81 14.05 -5.67
N ALA A 46 -4.62 13.84 -6.98
CA ALA A 46 -5.47 12.96 -7.78
C ALA A 46 -5.40 11.51 -7.29
N LYS A 47 -4.19 11.00 -7.03
CA LYS A 47 -3.99 9.66 -6.45
C LYS A 47 -4.65 9.54 -5.08
N ARG A 48 -4.51 10.55 -4.23
CA ARG A 48 -5.12 10.52 -2.89
C ARG A 48 -6.64 10.47 -2.98
N ASN A 49 -7.25 11.27 -3.86
CA ASN A 49 -8.70 11.20 -4.08
C ASN A 49 -9.13 9.83 -4.58
N GLU A 50 -8.44 9.28 -5.60
CA GLU A 50 -8.75 7.94 -6.12
C GLU A 50 -8.65 6.86 -5.03
N ILE A 51 -7.60 6.90 -4.20
CA ILE A 51 -7.43 5.96 -3.09
C ILE A 51 -8.54 6.10 -2.07
N MET A 52 -8.92 7.32 -1.72
CA MET A 52 -9.98 7.59 -0.74
C MET A 52 -11.36 7.17 -1.25
N GLU A 53 -11.62 7.33 -2.55
CA GLU A 53 -12.86 6.87 -3.19
C GLU A 53 -12.95 5.35 -3.25
N GLY A 54 -11.83 4.66 -3.49
CA GLY A 54 -11.76 3.19 -3.54
C GLY A 54 -11.31 2.52 -2.25
N TYR A 55 -11.22 3.24 -1.13
CA TYR A 55 -10.61 2.74 0.10
C TYR A 55 -11.42 1.60 0.70
N GLY A 56 -10.75 0.49 1.04
CA GLY A 56 -11.36 -0.70 1.63
C GLY A 56 -11.97 -1.68 0.61
N GLU A 57 -12.41 -1.21 -0.55
CA GLU A 57 -12.88 -2.06 -1.64
C GLU A 57 -11.75 -2.40 -2.60
N ARG A 58 -11.08 -1.38 -3.13
CA ARG A 58 -10.00 -1.49 -4.12
C ARG A 58 -8.63 -1.30 -3.49
N PHE A 59 -8.49 -0.33 -2.59
CA PHE A 59 -7.21 0.01 -1.98
C PHE A 59 -7.14 -0.46 -0.53
N ARG A 60 -6.06 -1.14 -0.16
CA ARG A 60 -5.77 -1.56 1.22
C ARG A 60 -4.56 -0.84 1.78
N TYR A 61 -4.71 -0.24 2.95
CA TYR A 61 -3.62 0.47 3.60
C TYR A 61 -2.56 -0.49 4.12
N ILE A 62 -1.29 -0.16 3.86
CA ILE A 62 -0.14 -0.89 4.38
C ILE A 62 0.48 -0.05 5.49
N SER A 63 0.36 -0.53 6.73
CA SER A 63 0.99 0.09 7.89
C SER A 63 2.50 -0.13 7.83
N GLY A 64 3.24 0.88 7.37
CA GLY A 64 4.70 0.90 7.38
C GLY A 64 5.31 0.88 8.80
N GLY A 65 6.63 1.00 8.86
CA GLY A 65 7.40 1.06 10.11
C GLY A 65 7.95 -0.29 10.59
N GLN A 66 7.74 -1.36 9.84
CA GLN A 66 8.30 -2.68 10.13
C GLN A 66 9.66 -2.85 9.43
N THR A 67 10.69 -2.15 9.91
CA THR A 67 12.05 -2.17 9.31
C THR A 67 12.63 -3.58 9.16
N GLY A 68 12.23 -4.52 10.02
CA GLY A 68 12.62 -5.93 9.98
C GLY A 68 11.64 -6.85 9.25
N ALA A 69 10.64 -6.32 8.53
CA ALA A 69 9.68 -7.14 7.81
C ALA A 69 10.38 -8.07 6.81
N ASP A 70 9.87 -9.29 6.71
CA ASP A 70 10.28 -10.33 5.78
C ASP A 70 9.03 -10.94 5.11
N ASP A 71 9.19 -11.99 4.31
CA ASP A 71 8.05 -12.60 3.60
C ASP A 71 6.95 -13.11 4.57
N ALA A 72 7.30 -13.53 5.78
CA ALA A 72 6.32 -13.92 6.79
C ALA A 72 5.47 -12.72 7.25
N ALA A 73 6.04 -11.52 7.30
CA ALA A 73 5.30 -10.29 7.62
C ALA A 73 4.34 -9.93 6.47
N VAL A 74 4.77 -10.09 5.22
CA VAL A 74 3.88 -9.93 4.05
C VAL A 74 2.71 -10.91 4.12
N GLN A 75 2.99 -12.19 4.40
CA GLN A 75 1.95 -13.20 4.52
C GLN A 75 0.98 -12.90 5.66
N THR A 76 1.49 -12.43 6.80
CA THR A 76 0.68 -12.06 7.97
C THR A 76 -0.22 -10.87 7.66
N TRP A 77 0.29 -9.89 6.91
CA TRP A 77 -0.49 -8.73 6.47
C TRP A 77 -1.59 -9.15 5.48
N LEU A 78 -1.27 -9.98 4.49
CA LEU A 78 -2.25 -10.51 3.54
C LEU A 78 -3.38 -11.28 4.24
N ASP A 79 -3.02 -12.18 5.15
CA ASP A 79 -3.98 -12.94 5.96
C ASP A 79 -4.88 -12.02 6.81
N GLY A 80 -4.30 -10.99 7.42
CA GLY A 80 -5.03 -9.97 8.19
C GLY A 80 -6.03 -9.16 7.36
N GLU A 81 -5.71 -8.91 6.08
CA GLU A 81 -6.59 -8.24 5.12
C GLU A 81 -7.63 -9.18 4.48
N GLY A 82 -7.50 -10.50 4.71
CA GLY A 82 -8.35 -11.52 4.10
C GLY A 82 -8.04 -11.79 2.62
N LEU A 83 -6.78 -11.59 2.22
CA LEU A 83 -6.25 -11.73 0.85
C LEU A 83 -5.43 -13.00 0.65
#